data_AF-A0A269YNP4-F1
#
_entry.id   AF-A0A269YNP4-F1
#
_cell.length_a   1.000
_cell.length_b   1.000
_cell.length_c   1.000
_cell.angle_alpha   90.00
_cell.angle_beta   90.00
_cell.angle_gamma   90.00
#
_symmetry.space_group_name_H-M   'P 1'
#
loop_
_entity.id
_entity.type
_entity.pdbx_description
1 polymer ?
#
loop_
_entity_poly.entity_id
_entity_poly.type
_entity_poly.pdbx_seq_one_letter_code
_entity_poly.pdbx_strand_id
1 'polypeptide(L)'
;MAFSKTGKVNGDDTVYELRDNVKRFTLRDLGFIEGKTGVFSLEKSLDPTSPYNANYKFKMKVDKDLSGFRMAITTGNGLEKVNIFNNPDTQPSVDQYQFIINDLIDRDVIKRRV
;
A
#
# COMPACT_ATOMS: atom_id res chain seq x y z
N MET A 1 5.65 12.09 -13.23
CA MET A 1 4.24 11.65 -13.12
C MET A 1 4.01 11.16 -11.70
N ALA A 2 2.92 11.55 -11.03
CA ALA A 2 2.68 11.23 -9.62
C ALA A 2 2.11 9.82 -9.36
N PHE A 3 1.53 9.19 -10.40
CA PHE A 3 0.96 7.85 -10.39
C PHE A 3 1.51 7.05 -11.57
N SER A 4 1.62 5.74 -11.40
CA SER A 4 2.10 4.80 -12.43
C SER A 4 1.28 3.52 -12.38
N LYS A 5 1.16 2.82 -13.52
CA LYS A 5 0.51 1.50 -13.55
C LYS A 5 1.28 0.46 -12.75
N THR A 6 2.57 0.68 -12.50
CA THR A 6 3.42 -0.18 -11.68
C THR A 6 4.08 0.57 -10.54
N GLY A 7 4.30 -0.11 -9.41
CA GLY A 7 4.95 0.45 -8.24
C GLY A 7 5.54 -0.62 -7.34
N LYS A 8 6.46 -0.20 -6.48
CA LYS A 8 7.02 -1.00 -5.39
C LYS A 8 7.33 -0.13 -4.19
N VAL A 9 7.38 -0.70 -3.00
CA VAL A 9 7.85 -0.01 -1.80
C VAL A 9 9.38 -0.01 -1.77
N ASN A 10 9.97 0.85 -0.93
CA ASN A 10 11.42 0.93 -0.82
C ASN A 10 11.99 -0.37 -0.23
N GLY A 11 12.97 -0.97 -0.91
CA GLY A 11 13.61 -2.22 -0.48
C GLY A 11 12.89 -3.51 -0.85
N ASP A 12 11.68 -3.46 -1.40
CA ASP A 12 11.01 -4.68 -1.92
C ASP A 12 11.54 -4.97 -3.33
N ASP A 13 11.84 -6.24 -3.58
CA ASP A 13 12.23 -6.75 -4.90
C ASP A 13 11.00 -6.98 -5.79
N THR A 14 9.83 -7.18 -5.18
CA THR A 14 8.59 -7.41 -5.89
C THR A 14 8.04 -6.11 -6.47
N VAL A 15 7.79 -6.10 -7.78
CA VAL A 15 7.06 -5.03 -8.46
C VAL A 15 5.59 -5.43 -8.55
N TYR A 16 4.70 -4.49 -8.24
CA TYR A 16 3.26 -4.67 -8.35
C TYR A 16 2.70 -3.86 -9.52
N GLU A 17 1.62 -4.35 -10.11
CA GLU A 17 0.88 -3.69 -11.18
C GLU A 17 -0.59 -3.54 -10.77
N LEU A 18 -1.18 -2.37 -11.05
CA LEU A 18 -2.60 -2.14 -10.88
C LEU A 18 -3.38 -2.95 -11.91
N ARG A 19 -4.46 -3.61 -11.50
CA ARG A 19 -5.29 -4.35 -12.45
C ARG A 19 -6.12 -3.42 -13.33
N ASP A 20 -6.44 -3.87 -14.54
CA ASP A 20 -7.24 -3.08 -15.50
C ASP A 20 -8.74 -3.06 -15.13
N ASN A 21 -9.18 -3.98 -14.28
CA ASN A 21 -10.57 -4.14 -13.85
C ASN A 21 -10.83 -3.68 -12.41
N VAL A 22 -9.95 -2.86 -11.82
CA VAL A 22 -10.14 -2.32 -10.47
C VAL A 22 -11.47 -1.58 -10.38
N LYS A 23 -12.22 -1.82 -9.31
CA LYS A 23 -13.54 -1.22 -9.11
C LYS A 23 -13.51 -0.28 -7.92
N ARG A 24 -14.18 0.88 -8.06
CA ARG A 24 -14.27 1.89 -6.98
C ARG A 24 -14.87 1.34 -5.70
N PHE A 25 -15.90 0.51 -5.80
CA PHE A 25 -16.54 -0.10 -4.64
C PHE A 25 -15.60 -1.08 -3.92
N THR A 26 -14.80 -1.87 -4.66
CA THR A 26 -13.78 -2.75 -4.07
C THR A 26 -12.74 -1.96 -3.27
N LEU A 27 -12.29 -0.80 -3.77
CA LEU A 27 -11.39 0.07 -3.00
C LEU A 27 -12.05 0.55 -1.69
N ARG A 28 -13.32 0.93 -1.73
CA ARG A 28 -14.06 1.36 -0.52
C ARG A 28 -14.23 0.21 0.48
N ASP A 29 -14.54 -1.00 0.01
CA ASP A 29 -14.67 -2.20 0.85
C ASP A 29 -13.35 -2.56 1.54
N LEU A 30 -12.22 -2.31 0.89
CA LEU A 30 -10.87 -2.46 1.45
C LEU A 30 -10.45 -1.33 2.40
N GLY A 31 -11.31 -0.33 2.59
CA GLY A 31 -11.08 0.80 3.48
C GLY A 31 -10.29 1.95 2.85
N PHE A 32 -10.20 2.04 1.52
CA PHE A 32 -9.72 3.27 0.89
C PHE A 32 -10.72 4.39 1.08
N ILE A 33 -10.21 5.58 1.39
CA ILE A 33 -11.00 6.81 1.50
C ILE A 33 -10.84 7.59 0.19
N GLU A 34 -11.96 7.92 -0.44
CA GLU A 34 -11.99 8.79 -1.62
C GLU A 34 -11.90 10.25 -1.18
N GLY A 35 -10.83 10.94 -1.56
CA GLY A 35 -10.67 12.36 -1.29
C GLY A 35 -11.51 13.24 -2.22
N LYS A 36 -11.59 14.54 -1.93
CA LYS A 36 -12.33 15.52 -2.75
C LYS A 36 -11.90 15.56 -4.22
N THR A 37 -10.66 15.19 -4.50
CA THR A 37 -10.12 15.14 -5.87
C THR A 37 -10.40 13.82 -6.60
N GLY A 38 -11.14 12.89 -5.97
CA GLY A 38 -11.44 11.55 -6.49
C GLY A 38 -10.30 10.53 -6.31
N VAL A 39 -9.14 10.95 -5.77
CA VAL A 39 -8.04 10.04 -5.46
C VAL A 39 -8.40 9.19 -4.25
N PHE A 40 -8.20 7.89 -4.37
CA PHE A 40 -8.39 6.94 -3.27
C PHE A 40 -7.09 6.82 -2.48
N SER A 41 -7.18 6.88 -1.15
CA SER A 41 -6.03 6.68 -0.26
C SER A 41 -6.31 5.62 0.79
N LEU A 42 -5.35 4.73 0.99
CA LEU A 42 -5.29 3.74 2.06
C LEU A 42 -4.07 4.03 2.94
N GLU A 43 -4.28 4.04 4.24
CA GLU A 43 -3.23 4.08 5.26
C GLU A 43 -3.49 2.95 6.26
N LYS A 44 -2.49 2.10 6.48
CA LYS A 44 -2.56 0.97 7.42
C LYS A 44 -1.30 0.92 8.28
N SER A 45 -1.49 0.65 9.57
CA SER A 45 -0.37 0.35 10.48
C SER A 45 0.35 -0.92 10.03
N LEU A 46 1.68 -0.94 10.14
CA LEU A 46 2.49 -2.16 10.04
C LEU A 46 2.99 -2.63 11.41
N ASP A 47 2.44 -2.09 12.49
CA ASP A 47 2.71 -2.56 13.84
C ASP A 47 1.69 -3.63 14.24
N PRO A 48 2.14 -4.84 14.60
CA PRO A 48 1.25 -5.95 14.97
C PRO A 48 0.65 -5.78 16.38
N THR A 49 1.22 -4.92 17.22
CA THR A 49 0.84 -4.78 18.64
C THR A 49 -0.15 -3.63 18.87
N SER A 50 -0.05 -2.53 18.12
CA SER A 50 -0.97 -1.40 18.26
C SER A 50 -1.07 -0.56 16.99
N PRO A 51 -2.30 -0.22 16.53
CA PRO A 51 -2.48 0.66 15.38
C PRO A 51 -2.19 2.14 15.68
N TYR A 52 -2.14 2.56 16.95
CA TYR A 52 -2.05 3.98 17.34
C TYR A 52 -0.62 4.49 17.51
N ASN A 53 0.31 3.61 17.90
CA ASN A 53 1.74 3.92 18.10
C ASN A 53 2.61 3.18 17.08
N ALA A 54 2.11 3.06 15.85
CA ALA A 54 2.76 2.27 14.83
C ALA A 54 4.13 2.85 14.44
N ASN A 55 5.19 2.05 14.54
CA ASN A 55 6.53 2.46 14.08
C ASN A 55 6.57 2.73 12.57
N TYR A 56 5.76 1.98 11.81
CA TYR A 56 5.69 2.08 10.36
C TYR A 56 4.26 2.03 9.85
N LYS A 57 4.04 2.65 8.69
CA LYS A 57 2.75 2.68 8.01
C LYS A 57 2.90 2.34 6.54
N PHE A 58 1.98 1.51 6.06
CA PHE A 58 1.78 1.31 4.64
C PHE A 58 0.82 2.39 4.12
N LYS A 59 1.20 3.02 3.00
CA LYS A 59 0.41 4.01 2.29
C LYS A 59 0.26 3.58 0.84
N MET A 60 -0.97 3.59 0.34
CA MET A 60 -1.27 3.44 -1.08
C MET A 60 -2.22 4.53 -1.53
N LYS A 61 -2.00 5.06 -2.74
CA LYS A 61 -2.96 5.94 -3.40
C LYS A 61 -3.24 5.42 -4.80
N VAL A 62 -4.50 5.40 -5.19
CA VAL A 62 -4.97 5.07 -6.55
C VAL A 62 -5.59 6.33 -7.15
N ASP A 63 -5.22 6.64 -8.38
CA ASP A 63 -5.69 7.84 -9.07
C ASP A 63 -7.20 7.77 -9.35
N LYS A 64 -7.83 8.93 -9.55
CA LYS A 64 -9.29 9.05 -9.75
C LYS A 64 -9.80 8.21 -10.93
N ASP A 65 -8.97 8.06 -11.96
CA ASP A 65 -9.31 7.36 -13.21
C ASP A 65 -8.96 5.87 -13.14
N LEU A 66 -8.48 5.38 -11.98
CA LEU A 66 -8.06 3.98 -11.77
C LEU A 66 -6.98 3.50 -12.75
N SER A 67 -6.21 4.43 -13.32
CA SER A 67 -5.18 4.18 -14.34
C SER A 67 -3.77 4.01 -13.76
N GLY A 68 -3.59 4.36 -12.50
CA GLY A 68 -2.30 4.30 -11.84
C GLY A 68 -2.40 4.42 -10.33
N PHE A 69 -1.32 4.03 -9.67
CA PHE A 69 -1.19 4.07 -8.23
C PHE A 69 0.21 4.48 -7.81
N ARG A 70 0.37 4.70 -6.50
CA ARG A 70 1.66 4.77 -5.83
C ARG A 70 1.54 4.15 -4.46
N MET A 71 2.63 3.54 -4.00
CA MET A 71 2.70 2.93 -2.68
C MET A 71 4.00 3.32 -1.99
N ALA A 72 4.00 3.34 -0.67
CA ALA A 72 5.18 3.57 0.15
C ALA A 72 4.99 2.97 1.54
N ILE A 73 6.11 2.64 2.17
CA ILE A 73 6.17 2.43 3.61
C ILE A 73 6.84 3.65 4.20
N THR A 74 6.24 4.19 5.26
CA THR A 74 6.76 5.37 5.96
C THR A 74 6.97 5.11 7.44
N THR A 75 7.71 5.98 8.12
CA THR A 75 7.71 6.06 9.59
C THR A 75 6.29 6.31 10.13
N GLY A 76 6.09 6.09 11.43
CA GLY A 76 4.81 6.23 12.12
C GLY A 76 4.15 7.60 11.97
N ASN A 77 4.95 8.66 11.89
CA ASN A 77 4.47 10.02 11.63
C ASN A 77 3.96 10.20 10.19
N GLY A 78 4.23 9.25 9.29
CA GLY A 78 3.70 9.21 7.93
C GLY A 78 4.48 10.03 6.90
N LEU A 79 5.65 10.59 7.25
CA LEU A 79 6.39 11.56 6.44
C LEU A 79 7.53 10.92 5.65
N GLU A 80 8.41 10.20 6.33
CA GLU A 80 9.66 9.70 5.75
C GLU A 80 9.47 8.29 5.18
N LYS A 81 9.94 8.06 3.95
CA LYS A 81 9.92 6.72 3.35
C LYS A 81 11.04 5.87 3.94
N VAL A 82 10.73 4.64 4.30
CA VAL A 82 11.67 3.71 4.93
C VAL A 82 11.72 2.38 4.19
N ASN A 83 12.84 1.67 4.38
CA ASN A 83 13.00 0.28 3.97
C ASN A 83 12.86 -0.58 5.23
N ILE A 84 11.89 -1.50 5.26
CA ILE A 84 11.66 -2.43 6.38
C ILE A 84 12.19 -3.84 6.08
N PHE A 85 12.84 -4.06 4.93
CA PHE A 85 13.35 -5.36 4.48
C PHE A 85 14.84 -5.54 4.77
N ASN A 86 15.51 -4.50 5.30
CA ASN A 86 16.95 -4.49 5.50
C ASN A 86 17.39 -4.85 6.94
N ASN A 87 16.44 -5.06 7.88
CA ASN A 87 16.73 -5.41 9.26
C ASN A 87 15.83 -6.58 9.72
N PRO A 88 16.36 -7.64 10.34
CA PRO A 88 15.56 -8.69 10.97
C PRO A 88 14.55 -8.19 12.01
N ASP A 89 14.84 -7.10 12.74
CA ASP A 89 13.94 -6.59 13.79
C ASP A 89 12.59 -6.09 13.23
N THR A 90 12.56 -5.73 11.94
CA THR A 90 11.34 -5.25 11.27
C THR A 90 10.52 -6.39 10.65
N GLN A 91 10.91 -7.65 10.86
CA GLN A 91 10.19 -8.82 10.35
C GLN A 91 8.69 -8.82 10.68
N PRO A 92 8.23 -8.49 11.90
CA PRO A 92 6.80 -8.45 12.19
C PRO A 92 6.04 -7.41 11.34
N SER A 93 6.69 -6.30 10.99
CA SER A 93 6.12 -5.29 10.07
C SER A 93 6.12 -5.75 8.62
N VAL A 94 7.10 -6.56 8.22
CA VAL A 94 7.12 -7.21 6.89
C VAL A 94 5.95 -8.19 6.78
N ASP A 95 5.70 -9.00 7.80
CA ASP A 95 4.60 -9.97 7.81
C ASP A 95 3.24 -9.25 7.72
N GLN A 96 3.06 -8.18 8.48
CA GLN A 96 1.86 -7.35 8.41
C GLN A 96 1.68 -6.69 7.05
N TYR A 97 2.78 -6.22 6.44
CA TYR A 97 2.75 -5.69 5.07
C TYR A 97 2.32 -6.75 4.06
N GLN A 98 2.86 -7.96 4.15
CA GLN A 98 2.50 -9.07 3.26
C GLN A 98 1.03 -9.45 3.40
N PHE A 99 0.49 -9.46 4.61
CA PHE A 99 -0.94 -9.68 4.84
C PHE A 99 -1.81 -8.65 4.10
N ILE A 100 -1.48 -7.36 4.23
CA ILE A 100 -2.19 -6.28 3.53
C ILE A 100 -2.06 -6.44 2.00
N ILE A 101 -0.86 -6.74 1.50
CA ILE A 101 -0.63 -6.93 0.07
C ILE A 101 -1.42 -8.11 -0.48
N ASN A 102 -1.49 -9.24 0.25
CA ASN A 102 -2.26 -10.39 -0.18
C ASN A 102 -3.75 -10.06 -0.27
N ASP A 103 -4.33 -9.33 0.70
CA ASP A 103 -5.72 -8.88 0.61
C ASP A 103 -5.97 -7.98 -0.62
N LEU A 104 -5.03 -7.07 -0.95
CA LEU A 104 -5.13 -6.26 -2.17
C LEU A 104 -5.03 -7.10 -3.46
N ILE A 105 -4.27 -8.21 -3.45
CA ILE A 105 -4.16 -9.12 -4.59
C ILE A 105 -5.42 -9.96 -4.74
N ASP A 106 -5.91 -10.54 -3.64
CA ASP A 106 -7.07 -11.43 -3.59
C ASP A 106 -8.36 -10.71 -3.97
N ARG A 107 -8.41 -9.39 -3.73
CA ARG A 107 -9.51 -8.52 -4.11
C ARG A 107 -9.35 -7.89 -5.50
N ASP A 108 -8.44 -8.39 -6.33
CA ASP A 108 -8.19 -7.92 -7.70
C ASP A 108 -7.80 -6.43 -7.80
N VAL A 109 -7.18 -5.84 -6.78
CA VAL A 109 -6.69 -4.46 -6.85
C VAL A 109 -5.35 -4.40 -7.58
N ILE A 110 -4.41 -5.24 -7.15
CA ILE A 110 -3.07 -5.33 -7.74
C ILE A 110 -2.72 -6.78 -8.09
N LYS A 111 -1.65 -6.96 -8.85
CA LYS A 111 -1.02 -8.26 -9.10
C LYS A 111 0.50 -8.13 -8.96
N ARG A 112 1.17 -9.22 -8.60
CA ARG A 112 2.63 -9.30 -8.72
C ARG A 112 2.99 -9.28 -10.21
N ARG A 113 3.95 -8.42 -10.58
CA ARG A 113 4.50 -8.38 -11.93
C ARG A 113 5.58 -9.45 -12.01
N VAL A 114 5.36 -10.45 -12.86
CA VAL A 114 6.34 -11.48 -13.23
C VAL A 114 7.27 -10.91 -14.28
#